data_AF-A0A6L7MSQ0-F1
#
_entry.id   AF-A0A6L7MSQ0-F1
#
_cell.length_a   1.000
_cell.length_b   1.000
_cell.length_c   1.000
_cell.angle_alpha   90.00
_cell.angle_beta   90.00
_cell.angle_gamma   90.00
#
_symmetry.space_group_name_H-M   'P 1'
#
loop_
_entity.id
_entity.type
_entity.pdbx_description
1 polymer ?
#
loop_
_entity_poly.entity_id
_entity_poly.type
_entity_poly.pdbx_seq_one_letter_code
_entity_poly.pdbx_strand_id
1 'polypeptide(L)'
;MWGFEQTPWMVEAALPDVRRYDIDDAGGNVIIPDGNAVLWRYMGIAKLLALVEKRSLFFSSIRKLGDPFEGQWSDRTFEIIHERDELWVHEEAGRAVIRDRTTGECETFPMRDGESADKAITRWTRMLRARRPATFVNCWYRGDEESEAMWRLFAGERYGVAVRTTAAALVGSFTERLPDYLGCVEYLDYRKQAMAVSELPPVFYKRLAFMHEREVRAVAAPPRRKDWDGQPDDQPDGVEYPVNPSSLIEEIVVSPYSPEWLAEVVEGAVASLGVKARVRESSLKRRPLSEMAYATVRGPEAYFAFMSGDAAVPLRIWARSRAQAEQVAREHWGLDSSSAEFVVWKQAECEAGHAEQPSEYVRVSNCVENGMKALDPERDLY
;
A
#
# COMPACT_ATOMS: atom_id res chain seq x y z
N MET A 1 -9.69 -23.12 21.64
CA MET A 1 -10.44 -23.50 20.42
C MET A 1 -11.61 -22.53 20.27
N TRP A 2 -11.40 -21.43 19.56
CA TRP A 2 -12.48 -20.53 19.14
C TRP A 2 -12.53 -20.62 17.62
N GLY A 3 -13.45 -21.42 17.10
CA GLY A 3 -13.76 -21.49 15.68
C GLY A 3 -14.76 -20.39 15.36
N PHE A 4 -14.35 -19.40 14.57
CA PHE A 4 -15.25 -18.49 13.90
C PHE A 4 -15.40 -18.99 12.46
N GLU A 5 -16.45 -19.78 12.22
CA GLU A 5 -17.02 -19.93 10.89
C GLU A 5 -17.84 -18.66 10.60
N GLN A 6 -17.25 -17.71 9.89
CA GLN A 6 -18.02 -16.70 9.17
C GLN A 6 -18.09 -17.11 7.70
N THR A 7 -19.31 -17.31 7.23
CA THR A 7 -19.63 -17.87 5.93
C THR A 7 -19.63 -16.79 4.84
N PRO A 8 -19.22 -17.10 3.58
CA PRO A 8 -18.97 -16.12 2.51
C PRO A 8 -20.16 -15.24 2.05
N TRP A 9 -21.39 -15.52 2.47
CA TRP A 9 -22.60 -14.87 1.92
C TRP A 9 -22.94 -13.51 2.55
N MET A 10 -22.37 -13.15 3.71
CA MET A 10 -22.64 -11.83 4.33
C MET A 10 -21.92 -10.65 3.66
N VAL A 11 -20.96 -10.91 2.77
CA VAL A 11 -20.21 -9.89 2.00
C VAL A 11 -21.00 -9.43 0.75
N GLU A 12 -22.05 -10.16 0.36
CA GLU A 12 -22.82 -9.85 -0.85
C GLU A 12 -23.53 -8.49 -0.82
N ALA A 13 -23.73 -7.91 0.37
CA ALA A 13 -24.53 -6.70 0.57
C ALA A 13 -23.76 -5.37 0.34
N ALA A 14 -22.42 -5.39 0.32
CA ALA A 14 -21.61 -4.16 0.22
C ALA A 14 -21.15 -3.82 -1.21
N LEU A 15 -21.34 -4.72 -2.19
CA LEU A 15 -20.91 -4.54 -3.58
C LEU A 15 -21.99 -5.04 -4.58
N PRO A 16 -23.17 -4.39 -4.64
CA PRO A 16 -24.23 -4.82 -5.55
C PRO A 16 -23.99 -4.45 -7.03
N ASP A 17 -23.23 -3.39 -7.33
CA ASP A 17 -23.12 -2.85 -8.70
C ASP A 17 -21.74 -3.06 -9.37
N VAL A 18 -20.78 -3.63 -8.65
CA VAL A 18 -19.59 -4.18 -9.31
C VAL A 18 -20.05 -5.45 -9.98
N ARG A 19 -20.12 -5.46 -11.31
CA ARG A 19 -20.53 -6.65 -12.08
C ARG A 19 -19.90 -7.90 -11.48
N ARG A 20 -20.70 -8.66 -10.71
CA ARG A 20 -20.40 -10.07 -10.49
C ARG A 20 -20.43 -10.68 -11.86
N TYR A 21 -19.28 -11.20 -12.23
CA TYR A 21 -19.05 -11.76 -13.54
C TYR A 21 -20.04 -12.89 -13.83
N ASP A 22 -20.83 -12.74 -14.89
CA ASP A 22 -21.16 -13.88 -15.74
C ASP A 22 -19.86 -14.26 -16.49
N ILE A 23 -19.05 -15.09 -15.85
CA ILE A 23 -18.09 -15.95 -16.56
C ILE A 23 -18.94 -17.05 -17.17
N ASP A 24 -19.52 -16.80 -18.35
CA ASP A 24 -19.96 -17.91 -19.17
C ASP A 24 -18.70 -18.72 -19.56
N ASP A 25 -18.58 -19.90 -18.96
CA ASP A 25 -17.81 -21.10 -19.35
C ASP A 25 -16.29 -21.22 -19.11
N ALA A 26 -15.59 -20.22 -18.57
CA ALA A 26 -14.13 -20.34 -18.36
C ALA A 26 -13.65 -20.74 -16.94
N GLY A 27 -14.51 -20.86 -15.94
CA GLY A 27 -14.20 -21.58 -14.69
C GLY A 27 -13.06 -21.01 -13.83
N GLY A 28 -12.88 -19.69 -13.78
CA GLY A 28 -11.84 -19.08 -12.97
C GLY A 28 -12.26 -17.92 -12.11
N ASN A 29 -11.98 -18.04 -10.81
CA ASN A 29 -12.27 -17.00 -9.84
C ASN A 29 -11.03 -16.12 -9.67
N VAL A 30 -11.06 -14.92 -10.25
CA VAL A 30 -10.18 -13.84 -9.81
C VAL A 30 -10.37 -13.68 -8.30
N ILE A 31 -9.30 -13.72 -7.51
CA ILE A 31 -9.39 -13.52 -6.06
C ILE A 31 -9.77 -12.06 -5.80
N ILE A 32 -11.05 -11.82 -5.56
CA ILE A 32 -11.56 -10.49 -5.24
C ILE A 32 -11.16 -10.16 -3.80
N PRO A 33 -10.52 -9.00 -3.54
CA PRO A 33 -10.24 -8.59 -2.16
C PRO A 33 -11.55 -8.37 -1.39
N ASP A 34 -11.54 -8.61 -0.08
CA ASP A 34 -12.65 -8.23 0.80
C ASP A 34 -12.98 -6.74 0.65
N GLY A 35 -14.26 -6.37 0.72
CA GLY A 35 -14.69 -4.99 0.54
C GLY A 35 -14.04 -4.01 1.54
N ASN A 36 -13.75 -4.47 2.76
CA ASN A 36 -13.08 -3.70 3.79
C ASN A 36 -11.54 -3.82 3.75
N ALA A 37 -10.99 -4.60 2.82
CA ALA A 37 -9.55 -4.73 2.68
C ALA A 37 -8.93 -3.34 2.46
N VAL A 38 -7.98 -2.99 3.31
CA VAL A 38 -7.27 -1.71 3.22
C VAL A 38 -6.30 -1.75 2.05
N LEU A 39 -6.44 -0.75 1.18
CA LEU A 39 -5.64 -0.58 -0.02
C LEU A 39 -4.83 0.71 0.07
N TRP A 40 -3.58 0.64 -0.40
CA TRP A 40 -2.65 1.76 -0.40
C TRP A 40 -2.09 1.98 -1.80
N ARG A 41 -1.97 3.25 -2.20
CA ARG A 41 -1.27 3.62 -3.43
C ARG A 41 -0.19 4.65 -3.12
N TYR A 42 1.04 4.16 -3.08
CA TYR A 42 2.26 4.93 -2.88
C TYR A 42 2.65 5.64 -4.18
N MET A 43 2.90 6.95 -4.12
CA MET A 43 3.22 7.77 -5.29
C MET A 43 3.92 9.08 -4.90
N GLY A 44 4.47 9.79 -5.89
CA GLY A 44 4.92 11.17 -5.71
C GLY A 44 3.75 12.16 -5.78
N ILE A 45 3.92 13.35 -5.17
CA ILE A 45 2.90 14.40 -5.09
C ILE A 45 2.32 14.79 -6.46
N ALA A 46 3.15 14.86 -7.51
CA ALA A 46 2.67 15.19 -8.85
C ALA A 46 1.60 14.21 -9.36
N LYS A 47 1.71 12.91 -9.03
CA LYS A 47 0.71 11.90 -9.40
C LYS A 47 -0.57 12.03 -8.56
N LEU A 48 -0.44 12.39 -7.28
CA LEU A 48 -1.59 12.67 -6.41
C LEU A 48 -2.37 13.88 -6.94
N LEU A 49 -1.68 14.98 -7.26
CA LEU A 49 -2.31 16.18 -7.80
C LEU A 49 -2.97 15.88 -9.15
N ALA A 50 -2.31 15.14 -10.04
CA ALA A 50 -2.91 14.73 -11.31
C ALA A 50 -4.20 13.91 -11.11
N LEU A 51 -4.23 12.98 -10.14
CA LEU A 51 -5.42 12.20 -9.81
C LEU A 51 -6.57 13.09 -9.32
N VAL A 52 -6.28 14.04 -8.43
CA VAL A 52 -7.28 14.92 -7.84
C VAL A 52 -7.80 15.94 -8.87
N GLU A 53 -6.90 16.57 -9.63
CA GLU A 53 -7.22 17.58 -10.63
C GLU A 53 -8.01 16.99 -11.80
N LYS A 54 -7.54 15.87 -12.37
CA LYS A 54 -8.21 15.20 -13.48
C LYS A 54 -9.44 14.39 -13.05
N ARG A 55 -9.58 14.14 -11.74
CA ARG A 55 -10.61 13.24 -11.18
C ARG A 55 -10.60 11.88 -11.87
N SER A 56 -9.40 11.33 -12.05
CA SER A 56 -9.21 10.07 -12.76
C SER A 56 -8.08 9.24 -12.16
N LEU A 57 -8.24 7.92 -12.24
CA LEU A 57 -7.15 6.97 -12.06
C LEU A 57 -6.50 6.70 -13.41
N PHE A 58 -5.18 6.89 -13.50
CA PHE A 58 -4.41 6.48 -14.66
C PHE A 58 -4.13 4.97 -14.61
N PHE A 59 -4.58 4.25 -15.63
CA PHE A 59 -4.30 2.83 -15.84
C PHE A 59 -3.12 2.72 -16.81
N SER A 60 -1.98 2.24 -16.32
CA SER A 60 -0.76 2.07 -17.12
C SER A 60 -0.89 0.84 -18.00
N SER A 61 -0.36 0.89 -19.22
CA SER A 61 -0.16 -0.33 -20.02
C SER A 61 0.63 -1.34 -19.21
N ILE A 62 0.21 -2.61 -19.21
CA ILE A 62 0.93 -3.68 -18.49
C ILE A 62 2.37 -3.83 -18.98
N ARG A 63 2.66 -3.41 -20.22
CA ARG A 63 4.00 -3.39 -20.80
C ARG A 63 4.97 -2.46 -20.06
N LYS A 64 4.49 -1.55 -19.21
CA LYS A 64 5.28 -0.53 -18.51
C LYS A 64 5.52 -0.85 -17.03
N LEU A 65 5.08 -2.01 -16.52
CA LEU A 65 5.24 -2.40 -15.11
C LEU A 65 6.67 -2.82 -14.71
N GLY A 66 7.63 -2.77 -15.64
CA GLY A 66 9.06 -2.99 -15.36
C GLY A 66 9.50 -4.45 -15.38
N ASP A 67 8.66 -5.40 -14.96
CA ASP A 67 8.94 -6.83 -15.08
C ASP A 67 8.59 -7.37 -16.50
N PRO A 68 9.54 -7.94 -17.26
CA PRO A 68 9.28 -8.53 -18.58
C PRO A 68 8.23 -9.63 -18.60
N PHE A 69 7.98 -10.28 -17.45
CA PHE A 69 7.01 -11.37 -17.31
C PHE A 69 5.58 -10.88 -17.06
N GLU A 70 5.35 -9.58 -16.90
CA GLU A 70 4.04 -9.02 -16.59
C GLU A 70 3.03 -9.30 -17.70
N GLY A 71 1.95 -10.03 -17.36
CA GLY A 71 0.91 -10.44 -18.31
C GLY A 71 1.37 -11.49 -19.32
N GLN A 72 2.42 -12.25 -19.00
CA GLN A 72 2.93 -13.36 -19.83
C GLN A 72 2.74 -14.70 -19.14
N TRP A 73 2.97 -15.77 -19.90
CA TRP A 73 3.06 -17.11 -19.34
C TRP A 73 4.31 -17.29 -18.49
N SER A 74 4.23 -18.18 -17.50
CA SER A 74 5.39 -18.70 -16.82
C SER A 74 6.21 -19.57 -17.76
N ASP A 75 7.50 -19.71 -17.48
CA ASP A 75 8.39 -20.57 -18.28
C ASP A 75 7.85 -22.00 -18.29
N ARG A 76 7.40 -22.48 -17.13
CA ARG A 76 6.78 -23.80 -17.00
C ARG A 76 5.51 -23.94 -17.85
N THR A 77 4.60 -22.97 -17.83
CA THR A 77 3.41 -22.98 -18.69
C THR A 77 3.80 -22.96 -20.17
N PHE A 78 4.82 -22.18 -20.53
CA PHE A 78 5.30 -22.09 -21.90
C PHE A 78 5.86 -23.43 -22.39
N GLU A 79 6.72 -24.09 -21.60
CA GLU A 79 7.24 -25.44 -21.85
C GLU A 79 6.08 -26.44 -22.01
N ILE A 80 5.10 -26.42 -21.09
CA ILE A 80 3.92 -27.29 -21.16
C ILE A 80 3.15 -27.11 -22.49
N ILE A 81 3.06 -25.87 -22.97
CA ILE A 81 2.34 -25.57 -24.20
C ILE A 81 3.13 -25.96 -25.47
N HIS A 82 4.46 -25.80 -25.47
CA HIS A 82 5.29 -25.87 -26.70
C HIS A 82 6.19 -27.11 -26.79
N GLU A 83 6.63 -27.68 -25.66
CA GLU A 83 7.60 -28.78 -25.57
C GLU A 83 6.90 -30.08 -25.17
N ARG A 84 5.95 -30.50 -26.02
CA ARG A 84 4.93 -31.52 -25.71
C ARG A 84 5.40 -32.98 -25.75
N ASP A 85 6.70 -33.24 -25.89
CA ASP A 85 7.19 -34.61 -26.14
C ASP A 85 6.87 -35.58 -24.98
N GLU A 86 6.64 -35.06 -23.77
CA GLU A 86 6.30 -35.85 -22.57
C GLU A 86 4.86 -35.60 -22.03
N LEU A 87 4.04 -34.80 -22.72
CA LEU A 87 2.74 -34.35 -22.20
C LEU A 87 1.57 -35.01 -22.91
N TRP A 88 0.52 -35.32 -22.15
CA TRP A 88 -0.70 -35.88 -22.73
C TRP A 88 -1.76 -34.81 -22.91
N VAL A 89 -2.08 -34.52 -24.17
CA VAL A 89 -3.17 -33.62 -24.55
C VAL A 89 -4.42 -34.45 -24.83
N HIS A 90 -5.51 -34.16 -24.13
CA HIS A 90 -6.79 -34.81 -24.33
C HIS A 90 -7.94 -33.84 -24.09
N GLU A 91 -9.16 -34.29 -24.40
CA GLU A 91 -10.38 -33.51 -24.25
C GLU A 91 -11.17 -34.08 -23.07
N GLU A 92 -11.53 -33.22 -22.12
CA GLU A 92 -12.32 -33.61 -20.95
C GLU A 92 -13.37 -32.53 -20.68
N ALA A 93 -14.65 -32.90 -20.66
CA ALA A 93 -15.77 -32.00 -20.36
C ALA A 93 -15.76 -30.66 -21.15
N GLY A 94 -15.44 -30.72 -22.46
CA GLY A 94 -15.38 -29.52 -23.32
C GLY A 94 -14.16 -28.64 -23.09
N ARG A 95 -13.12 -29.15 -22.42
CA ARG A 95 -11.85 -28.47 -22.18
C ARG A 95 -10.69 -29.27 -22.77
N ALA A 96 -9.69 -28.53 -23.25
CA ALA A 96 -8.42 -29.11 -23.65
C ALA A 96 -7.60 -29.24 -22.38
N VAL A 97 -7.18 -30.46 -22.06
CA VAL A 97 -6.40 -30.75 -20.86
C VAL A 97 -5.00 -31.14 -21.28
N ILE A 98 -4.00 -30.40 -20.78
CA ILE A 98 -2.60 -30.79 -20.85
C ILE A 98 -2.24 -31.37 -19.49
N ARG A 99 -1.86 -32.65 -19.46
CA ARG A 99 -1.42 -33.34 -18.25
C ARG A 99 0.06 -33.67 -18.34
N ASP A 100 0.81 -33.28 -17.33
CA ASP A 100 2.17 -33.74 -17.12
C ASP A 100 2.17 -35.22 -16.69
N ARG A 101 2.89 -36.07 -17.43
CA ARG A 101 2.93 -37.52 -17.18
C ARG A 101 3.76 -37.90 -15.95
N THR A 102 4.67 -37.03 -15.53
CA THR A 102 5.62 -37.25 -14.45
C THR A 102 5.08 -36.71 -13.13
N THR A 103 4.53 -35.50 -13.12
CA THR A 103 4.01 -34.83 -11.91
C THR A 103 2.50 -35.03 -11.72
N GLY A 104 1.76 -35.35 -12.80
CA GLY A 104 0.30 -35.46 -12.79
C GLY A 104 -0.43 -34.11 -12.82
N GLU A 105 0.31 -32.99 -12.79
CA GLU A 105 -0.22 -31.63 -12.88
C GLU A 105 -0.98 -31.42 -14.20
N CYS A 106 -2.05 -30.63 -14.14
CA CYS A 106 -2.95 -30.41 -15.27
C CYS A 106 -3.22 -28.94 -15.49
N GLU A 107 -3.18 -28.54 -16.75
CA GLU A 107 -3.63 -27.24 -17.22
C GLU A 107 -4.82 -27.42 -18.15
N THR A 108 -5.84 -26.59 -17.99
CA THR A 108 -7.07 -26.68 -18.81
C THR A 108 -7.34 -25.42 -19.59
N PHE A 109 -7.78 -25.58 -20.84
CA PHE A 109 -8.09 -24.50 -21.75
C PHE A 109 -9.53 -24.64 -22.25
N PRO A 110 -10.38 -23.60 -22.11
CA PRO A 110 -11.74 -23.65 -22.64
C PRO A 110 -11.75 -23.84 -24.16
N MET A 111 -12.52 -24.82 -24.64
CA MET A 111 -12.65 -25.11 -26.07
C MET A 111 -13.90 -24.45 -26.65
N ARG A 112 -13.91 -24.26 -27.97
CA ARG A 112 -15.14 -23.97 -28.73
C ARG A 112 -15.73 -25.27 -29.27
N ASP A 113 -17.02 -25.27 -29.58
CA ASP A 113 -17.68 -26.42 -30.20
C ASP A 113 -16.94 -26.87 -31.47
N GLY A 114 -16.56 -28.15 -31.51
CA GLY A 114 -15.82 -28.76 -32.63
C GLY A 114 -14.36 -28.30 -32.79
N GLU A 115 -13.82 -27.51 -31.86
CA GLU A 115 -12.39 -27.21 -31.80
C GLU A 115 -11.64 -28.44 -31.27
N SER A 116 -10.45 -28.73 -31.80
CA SER A 116 -9.57 -29.76 -31.19
C SER A 116 -8.77 -29.16 -30.05
N ALA A 117 -8.31 -29.99 -29.11
CA ALA A 117 -7.48 -29.54 -28.00
C ALA A 117 -6.28 -28.67 -28.43
N ASP A 118 -5.56 -29.07 -29.48
CA ASP A 118 -4.42 -28.32 -30.03
C ASP A 118 -4.80 -26.93 -30.56
N LYS A 119 -5.95 -26.83 -31.23
CA LYS A 119 -6.46 -25.56 -31.74
C LYS A 119 -6.86 -24.64 -30.60
N ALA A 120 -7.48 -25.18 -29.54
CA ALA A 120 -7.81 -24.42 -28.35
C ALA A 120 -6.56 -23.84 -27.68
N ILE A 121 -5.54 -24.66 -27.42
CA ILE A 121 -4.27 -24.22 -26.82
C ILE A 121 -3.58 -23.13 -27.67
N THR A 122 -3.53 -23.34 -28.99
CA THR A 122 -2.95 -22.36 -29.93
C THR A 122 -3.72 -21.04 -29.93
N ARG A 123 -5.06 -21.10 -29.92
CA ARG A 123 -5.93 -19.93 -29.86
C ARG A 123 -5.71 -19.13 -28.58
N TRP A 124 -5.66 -19.79 -27.43
CA TRP A 124 -5.41 -19.13 -26.13
C TRP A 124 -4.05 -18.45 -26.09
N THR A 125 -3.00 -19.14 -26.56
CA THR A 125 -1.64 -18.58 -26.63
C THR A 125 -1.58 -17.33 -27.52
N ARG A 126 -2.21 -17.37 -28.70
CA ARG A 126 -2.30 -16.20 -29.60
C ARG A 126 -3.12 -15.07 -28.97
N MET A 127 -4.25 -15.40 -28.34
CA MET A 127 -5.13 -14.41 -27.73
C MET A 127 -4.41 -13.62 -26.64
N LEU A 128 -3.65 -14.28 -25.76
CA LEU A 128 -2.94 -13.58 -24.68
C LEU A 128 -1.88 -12.63 -25.22
N ARG A 129 -1.08 -13.07 -26.19
CA ARG A 129 -0.10 -12.21 -26.86
C ARG A 129 -0.76 -10.99 -27.50
N ALA A 130 -1.90 -11.17 -28.17
CA ALA A 130 -2.61 -10.09 -28.85
C ALA A 130 -3.34 -9.13 -27.88
N ARG A 131 -3.70 -9.60 -26.68
CA ARG A 131 -4.40 -8.77 -25.68
C ARG A 131 -3.45 -7.98 -24.80
N ARG A 132 -2.25 -8.49 -24.55
CA ARG A 132 -1.26 -7.87 -23.66
C ARG A 132 -1.00 -6.39 -23.97
N PRO A 133 -0.81 -5.94 -25.23
CA PRO A 133 -0.59 -4.52 -25.51
C PRO A 133 -1.79 -3.62 -25.16
N ALA A 134 -3.01 -4.16 -25.22
CA ALA A 134 -4.26 -3.46 -24.95
C ALA A 134 -4.80 -3.71 -23.52
N THR A 135 -3.99 -4.30 -22.64
CA THR A 135 -4.32 -4.47 -21.22
C THR A 135 -3.68 -3.36 -20.40
N PHE A 136 -4.51 -2.65 -19.63
CA PHE A 136 -4.06 -1.57 -18.75
C PHE A 136 -4.43 -1.89 -17.31
N VAL A 137 -3.58 -1.50 -16.37
CA VAL A 137 -3.75 -1.82 -14.96
C VAL A 137 -3.54 -0.61 -14.07
N ASN A 138 -4.22 -0.63 -12.93
CA ASN A 138 -4.04 0.31 -11.84
C ASN A 138 -3.86 -0.49 -10.54
N CYS A 139 -2.68 -0.36 -9.94
CA CYS A 139 -2.20 -1.27 -8.90
C CYS A 139 -2.24 -0.63 -7.51
N TRP A 140 -2.58 -1.44 -6.50
CA TRP A 140 -2.70 -1.06 -5.10
C TRP A 140 -1.99 -2.09 -4.23
N TYR A 141 -1.35 -1.66 -3.15
CA TYR A 141 -0.82 -2.54 -2.10
C TYR A 141 -1.95 -2.89 -1.13
N ARG A 142 -2.15 -4.17 -0.83
CA ARG A 142 -3.10 -4.62 0.19
C ARG A 142 -2.41 -4.89 1.52
N GLY A 143 -2.84 -4.19 2.57
CA GLY A 143 -2.37 -4.42 3.93
C GLY A 143 -2.98 -3.44 4.93
N ASP A 144 -3.11 -3.85 6.18
CA ASP A 144 -3.70 -3.01 7.24
C ASP A 144 -2.80 -1.84 7.64
N GLU A 145 -1.49 -2.01 7.44
CA GLU A 145 -0.44 -1.07 7.79
C GLU A 145 0.36 -0.60 6.56
N GLU A 146 1.11 0.47 6.76
CA GLU A 146 2.05 1.00 5.78
C GLU A 146 3.19 0.00 5.48
N SER A 147 3.77 0.07 4.28
CA SER A 147 4.89 -0.78 3.86
C SER A 147 6.13 0.05 3.56
N GLU A 148 7.21 -0.19 4.33
CA GLU A 148 8.51 0.48 4.16
C GLU A 148 9.08 0.24 2.76
N ALA A 149 8.97 -0.98 2.25
CA ALA A 149 9.42 -1.32 0.91
C ALA A 149 8.64 -0.53 -0.17
N MET A 150 7.32 -0.39 -0.01
CA MET A 150 6.51 0.34 -0.99
C MET A 150 6.77 1.85 -0.96
N TRP A 151 7.07 2.42 0.20
CA TRP A 151 7.54 3.81 0.32
C TRP A 151 8.78 4.04 -0.54
N ARG A 152 9.81 3.18 -0.40
CA ARG A 152 11.06 3.31 -1.16
C ARG A 152 10.88 3.10 -2.66
N LEU A 153 10.09 2.10 -3.05
CA LEU A 153 9.94 1.70 -4.46
C LEU A 153 9.10 2.68 -5.27
N PHE A 154 8.04 3.27 -4.69
CA PHE A 154 7.01 3.96 -5.47
C PHE A 154 6.79 5.43 -5.10
N ALA A 155 7.08 5.84 -3.86
CA ALA A 155 6.83 7.21 -3.41
C ALA A 155 8.05 8.13 -3.51
N GLY A 156 9.24 7.56 -3.68
CA GLY A 156 10.50 8.30 -3.65
C GLY A 156 10.88 8.74 -2.23
N GLU A 157 12.13 9.17 -2.06
CA GLU A 157 12.71 9.32 -0.72
C GLU A 157 12.26 10.57 0.04
N ARG A 158 11.85 11.68 -0.60
CA ARG A 158 11.71 12.96 0.12
C ARG A 158 10.32 13.60 0.08
N TYR A 159 9.57 13.33 -0.98
CA TYR A 159 8.29 14.00 -1.26
C TYR A 159 7.22 12.98 -1.67
N GLY A 160 7.23 11.84 -0.98
CA GLY A 160 6.33 10.73 -1.22
C GLY A 160 5.03 10.87 -0.44
N VAL A 161 3.95 10.39 -1.03
CA VAL A 161 2.63 10.28 -0.39
C VAL A 161 2.01 8.91 -0.67
N ALA A 162 1.06 8.52 0.15
CA ALA A 162 0.24 7.33 -0.07
C ALA A 162 -1.23 7.69 0.08
N VAL A 163 -2.05 7.27 -0.89
CA VAL A 163 -3.50 7.28 -0.75
C VAL A 163 -3.90 5.98 -0.06
N ARG A 164 -4.64 6.09 1.05
CA ARG A 164 -5.27 4.96 1.74
C ARG A 164 -6.76 4.95 1.42
N THR A 165 -7.29 3.77 1.13
CA THR A 165 -8.70 3.52 0.82
C THR A 165 -9.08 2.08 1.20
N THR A 166 -10.32 1.69 0.91
CA THR A 166 -10.80 0.31 0.98
C THR A 166 -11.15 -0.20 -0.42
N ALA A 167 -11.19 -1.52 -0.61
CA ALA A 167 -11.58 -2.11 -1.89
C ALA A 167 -12.98 -1.65 -2.32
N ALA A 168 -13.94 -1.55 -1.40
CA ALA A 168 -15.28 -1.06 -1.68
C ALA A 168 -15.29 0.42 -2.08
N ALA A 169 -14.55 1.28 -1.37
CA ALA A 169 -14.43 2.70 -1.72
C ALA A 169 -13.75 2.91 -3.08
N LEU A 170 -12.70 2.13 -3.38
CA LEU A 170 -12.06 2.15 -4.70
C LEU A 170 -13.08 1.87 -5.81
N VAL A 171 -13.85 0.79 -5.71
CA VAL A 171 -14.81 0.48 -6.78
C VAL A 171 -15.99 1.46 -6.80
N GLY A 172 -16.50 1.85 -5.63
CA GLY A 172 -17.56 2.85 -5.52
C GLY A 172 -17.14 4.26 -5.97
N SER A 173 -15.86 4.50 -6.23
CA SER A 173 -15.37 5.80 -6.71
C SER A 173 -15.51 6.00 -8.22
N PHE A 174 -15.57 4.95 -9.03
CA PHE A 174 -15.66 5.08 -10.49
C PHE A 174 -17.01 5.69 -10.91
N THR A 175 -16.99 6.71 -11.75
CA THR A 175 -18.20 7.51 -12.07
C THR A 175 -18.84 7.20 -13.42
N GLU A 176 -18.04 6.79 -14.41
CA GLU A 176 -18.53 6.55 -15.78
C GLU A 176 -18.50 5.08 -16.17
N ARG A 177 -17.41 4.40 -15.81
CA ARG A 177 -17.20 3.00 -16.13
C ARG A 177 -16.36 2.32 -15.05
N LEU A 178 -16.75 1.10 -14.73
CA LEU A 178 -15.97 0.23 -13.86
C LEU A 178 -14.76 -0.33 -14.63
N PRO A 179 -13.66 -0.67 -13.94
CA PRO A 179 -12.66 -1.56 -14.49
C PRO A 179 -13.31 -2.89 -14.88
N ASP A 180 -12.74 -3.59 -15.86
CA ASP A 180 -13.21 -4.92 -16.21
C ASP A 180 -13.02 -5.86 -15.02
N TYR A 181 -11.82 -5.89 -14.44
CA TYR A 181 -11.50 -6.77 -13.32
C TYR A 181 -10.95 -6.00 -12.12
N LEU A 182 -11.19 -6.53 -10.92
CA LEU A 182 -10.45 -6.19 -9.70
C LEU A 182 -10.01 -7.49 -9.02
N GLY A 183 -8.72 -7.64 -8.72
CA GLY A 183 -8.22 -8.90 -8.17
C GLY A 183 -6.86 -8.81 -7.50
N CYS A 184 -6.63 -9.71 -6.55
CA CYS A 184 -5.33 -9.94 -5.94
C CYS A 184 -4.39 -10.62 -6.95
N VAL A 185 -3.13 -10.21 -6.94
CA VAL A 185 -2.06 -10.86 -7.70
C VAL A 185 -1.58 -12.11 -6.95
N GLU A 186 -1.48 -13.21 -7.68
CA GLU A 186 -0.84 -14.44 -7.25
C GLU A 186 0.63 -14.50 -7.64
N TYR A 187 1.45 -15.08 -6.77
CA TYR A 187 2.89 -15.10 -6.93
C TYR A 187 3.40 -16.52 -7.14
N LEU A 188 4.11 -16.75 -8.25
CA LEU A 188 4.58 -18.07 -8.66
C LEU A 188 6.11 -18.10 -8.89
N ASP A 189 6.73 -19.25 -8.64
CA ASP A 189 8.06 -19.56 -9.21
C ASP A 189 7.86 -19.89 -10.69
N TYR A 190 8.05 -18.89 -11.56
CA TYR A 190 7.77 -19.02 -12.99
C TYR A 190 8.52 -20.16 -13.68
N ARG A 191 9.64 -20.62 -13.10
CA ARG A 191 10.42 -21.75 -13.64
C ARG A 191 9.83 -23.10 -13.29
N LYS A 192 9.07 -23.20 -12.20
CA LYS A 192 8.61 -24.48 -11.64
C LYS A 192 7.11 -24.65 -11.67
N GLN A 193 6.37 -23.55 -11.59
CA GLN A 193 4.93 -23.55 -11.43
C GLN A 193 4.25 -23.11 -12.72
N ALA A 194 3.31 -23.93 -13.18
CA ALA A 194 2.39 -23.56 -14.24
C ALA A 194 1.34 -22.57 -13.71
N MET A 195 0.73 -21.83 -14.63
CA MET A 195 -0.32 -20.85 -14.36
C MET A 195 -1.65 -21.46 -14.74
N ALA A 196 -2.60 -21.45 -13.81
CA ALA A 196 -3.92 -21.99 -14.04
C ALA A 196 -4.68 -21.16 -15.09
N VAL A 197 -4.65 -21.62 -16.35
CA VAL A 197 -5.18 -20.86 -17.50
C VAL A 197 -6.69 -20.65 -17.44
N SER A 198 -7.40 -21.58 -16.80
CA SER A 198 -8.83 -21.48 -16.54
C SER A 198 -9.16 -20.58 -15.36
N GLU A 199 -8.24 -20.41 -14.39
CA GLU A 199 -8.59 -19.84 -13.09
C GLU A 199 -8.36 -18.33 -13.00
N LEU A 200 -7.21 -17.87 -13.47
CA LEU A 200 -6.79 -16.50 -13.28
C LEU A 200 -6.08 -15.99 -14.54
N PRO A 201 -6.51 -14.86 -15.13
CA PRO A 201 -5.82 -14.32 -16.31
C PRO A 201 -4.35 -13.97 -15.97
N PRO A 202 -3.38 -14.15 -16.89
CA PRO A 202 -1.96 -13.83 -16.69
C PRO A 202 -1.65 -12.44 -16.12
N VAL A 203 -2.56 -11.49 -16.30
CA VAL A 203 -2.49 -10.14 -15.72
C VAL A 203 -2.49 -10.15 -14.18
N PHE A 204 -2.87 -11.24 -13.53
CA PHE A 204 -2.88 -11.37 -12.06
C PHE A 204 -1.83 -12.35 -11.55
N TYR A 205 -0.86 -12.74 -12.37
CA TYR A 205 0.29 -13.51 -11.90
C TYR A 205 1.56 -12.67 -11.94
N LYS A 206 2.42 -12.88 -10.95
CA LYS A 206 3.74 -12.21 -10.86
C LYS A 206 4.77 -13.17 -10.26
N ARG A 207 6.06 -12.88 -10.45
CA ARG A 207 7.13 -13.73 -9.91
C ARG A 207 7.21 -13.61 -8.38
N LEU A 208 7.56 -14.71 -7.69
CA LEU A 208 7.72 -14.74 -6.22
C LEU A 208 8.58 -13.61 -5.64
N ALA A 209 9.59 -13.13 -6.36
CA ALA A 209 10.44 -12.02 -5.92
C ALA A 209 9.65 -10.73 -5.58
N PHE A 210 8.45 -10.56 -6.14
CA PHE A 210 7.59 -9.41 -5.94
C PHE A 210 6.48 -9.63 -4.90
N MET A 211 6.46 -10.78 -4.20
CA MET A 211 5.40 -11.11 -3.23
C MET A 211 5.21 -10.06 -2.11
N HIS A 212 6.25 -9.28 -1.84
CA HIS A 212 6.20 -8.18 -0.88
C HIS A 212 5.25 -7.04 -1.31
N GLU A 213 4.93 -6.93 -2.60
CA GLU A 213 4.01 -5.90 -3.12
C GLU A 213 2.54 -6.15 -2.76
N ARG A 214 2.16 -7.38 -2.40
CA ARG A 214 0.77 -7.75 -2.01
C ARG A 214 -0.30 -7.10 -2.90
N GLU A 215 -0.01 -7.11 -4.19
CA GLU A 215 -0.66 -6.28 -5.20
C GLU A 215 -2.13 -6.67 -5.44
N VAL A 216 -2.98 -5.66 -5.57
CA VAL A 216 -4.35 -5.73 -6.09
C VAL A 216 -4.41 -4.88 -7.35
N ARG A 217 -4.90 -5.46 -8.46
CA ARG A 217 -5.01 -4.77 -9.75
C ARG A 217 -6.46 -4.52 -10.10
N ALA A 218 -6.79 -3.26 -10.38
CA ALA A 218 -7.91 -2.92 -11.24
C ALA A 218 -7.43 -3.01 -12.70
N VAL A 219 -8.16 -3.69 -13.56
CA VAL A 219 -7.73 -4.01 -14.93
C VAL A 219 -8.74 -3.50 -15.94
N ALA A 220 -8.25 -2.80 -16.94
CA ALA A 220 -8.93 -2.52 -18.19
C ALA A 220 -8.45 -3.51 -19.25
N ALA A 221 -9.33 -4.37 -19.72
CA ALA A 221 -9.02 -5.38 -20.71
C ALA A 221 -9.62 -5.01 -22.08
N PRO A 222 -9.01 -5.45 -23.19
CA PRO A 222 -9.62 -5.22 -24.50
C PRO A 222 -10.93 -6.02 -24.61
N PRO A 223 -11.92 -5.52 -25.37
CA PRO A 223 -13.23 -6.16 -25.52
C PRO A 223 -13.12 -7.61 -26.03
N ARG A 224 -14.01 -8.49 -25.56
CA ARG A 224 -14.02 -9.94 -25.84
C ARG A 224 -14.44 -10.34 -27.27
N ARG A 225 -14.42 -9.42 -28.23
CA ARG A 225 -15.03 -9.60 -29.56
C ARG A 225 -14.43 -10.79 -30.34
N LYS A 226 -15.29 -11.59 -31.00
CA LYS A 226 -14.92 -12.79 -31.81
C LYS A 226 -13.99 -12.43 -32.99
N ASP A 227 -13.98 -11.16 -33.37
CA ASP A 227 -13.31 -10.51 -34.49
C ASP A 227 -12.19 -9.55 -34.03
N TRP A 228 -11.73 -9.61 -32.78
CA TRP A 228 -10.50 -8.90 -32.40
C TRP A 228 -9.34 -9.43 -33.23
N ASP A 229 -8.98 -8.68 -34.26
CA ASP A 229 -7.97 -8.93 -35.27
C ASP A 229 -6.55 -8.59 -34.80
N GLY A 230 -6.41 -8.21 -33.52
CA GLY A 230 -5.19 -7.62 -32.99
C GLY A 230 -5.13 -6.15 -33.39
N GLN A 231 -5.70 -5.27 -32.57
CA GLN A 231 -5.46 -3.84 -32.79
C GLN A 231 -3.97 -3.50 -32.63
N PRO A 232 -3.49 -2.45 -33.31
CA PRO A 232 -2.07 -2.25 -33.63
C PRO A 232 -1.17 -2.19 -32.41
N ASP A 233 0.13 -2.44 -32.62
CA ASP A 233 1.21 -2.23 -31.64
C ASP A 233 1.25 -0.80 -31.03
N ASP A 234 0.53 0.14 -31.64
CA ASP A 234 0.38 1.55 -31.26
C ASP A 234 -0.75 1.77 -30.22
N GLN A 235 -0.74 0.99 -29.14
CA GLN A 235 -1.57 1.25 -27.98
C GLN A 235 -0.97 2.38 -27.14
N PRO A 236 -1.78 3.25 -26.51
CA PRO A 236 -1.26 4.31 -25.66
C PRO A 236 -0.50 3.72 -24.46
N ASP A 237 0.36 4.53 -23.83
CA ASP A 237 1.08 4.11 -22.61
C ASP A 237 0.16 3.99 -21.39
N GLY A 238 -1.05 4.56 -21.47
CA GLY A 238 -2.10 4.36 -20.48
C GLY A 238 -3.41 5.03 -20.83
N VAL A 239 -4.43 4.75 -20.03
CA VAL A 239 -5.79 5.26 -20.19
C VAL A 239 -6.31 5.81 -18.88
N GLU A 240 -7.13 6.86 -18.94
CA GLU A 240 -7.75 7.46 -17.77
C GLU A 240 -9.09 6.78 -17.46
N TYR A 241 -9.36 6.57 -16.17
CA TYR A 241 -10.65 6.10 -15.66
C TYR A 241 -11.22 7.14 -14.70
N PRO A 242 -12.35 7.79 -15.05
CA PRO A 242 -12.98 8.78 -14.20
C PRO A 242 -13.39 8.21 -12.84
N VAL A 243 -13.05 8.94 -11.77
CA VAL A 243 -13.39 8.62 -10.39
C VAL A 243 -13.83 9.88 -9.64
N ASN A 244 -14.55 9.70 -8.53
CA ASN A 244 -14.76 10.75 -7.55
C ASN A 244 -13.65 10.66 -6.47
N PRO A 245 -12.68 11.59 -6.43
CA PRO A 245 -11.60 11.52 -5.46
C PRO A 245 -12.08 11.60 -4.00
N SER A 246 -13.20 12.28 -3.74
CA SER A 246 -13.75 12.44 -2.39
C SER A 246 -14.35 11.15 -1.83
N SER A 247 -14.76 10.20 -2.68
CA SER A 247 -15.14 8.86 -2.24
C SER A 247 -14.00 7.85 -2.33
N LEU A 248 -13.00 8.10 -3.18
CA LEU A 248 -11.81 7.26 -3.29
C LEU A 248 -10.84 7.45 -2.11
N ILE A 249 -10.54 8.69 -1.74
CA ILE A 249 -9.46 9.02 -0.81
C ILE A 249 -10.03 9.12 0.61
N GLU A 250 -9.82 8.08 1.43
CA GLU A 250 -10.16 8.13 2.85
C GLU A 250 -9.11 8.91 3.65
N GLU A 251 -7.83 8.71 3.30
CA GLU A 251 -6.69 9.34 3.96
C GLU A 251 -5.52 9.49 2.99
N ILE A 252 -4.77 10.57 3.16
CA ILE A 252 -3.46 10.79 2.53
C ILE A 252 -2.41 10.74 3.62
N VAL A 253 -1.42 9.87 3.43
CA VAL A 253 -0.29 9.73 4.34
C VAL A 253 0.95 10.29 3.67
N VAL A 254 1.74 11.06 4.40
CA VAL A 254 3.02 11.61 3.93
C VAL A 254 4.17 10.71 4.36
N SER A 255 5.10 10.46 3.43
CA SER A 255 6.24 9.54 3.60
C SER A 255 7.03 9.82 4.89
N PRO A 256 7.51 8.79 5.61
CA PRO A 256 8.26 8.95 6.87
C PRO A 256 9.59 9.69 6.72
N TYR A 257 10.08 9.82 5.49
CA TYR A 257 11.32 10.50 5.15
C TYR A 257 11.11 11.97 4.73
N SER A 258 9.86 12.44 4.77
CA SER A 258 9.49 13.79 4.37
C SER A 258 9.71 14.81 5.48
N PRO A 259 9.99 16.08 5.13
CA PRO A 259 10.03 17.16 6.11
C PRO A 259 8.65 17.40 6.74
N GLU A 260 8.64 17.91 7.98
CA GLU A 260 7.43 18.07 8.81
C GLU A 260 6.36 18.98 8.18
N TRP A 261 6.78 20.01 7.45
CA TRP A 261 5.86 20.94 6.77
C TRP A 261 5.08 20.32 5.61
N LEU A 262 5.47 19.14 5.11
CA LEU A 262 4.93 18.61 3.87
C LEU A 262 3.45 18.22 3.99
N ALA A 263 3.00 17.76 5.17
CA ALA A 263 1.61 17.40 5.40
C ALA A 263 0.67 18.59 5.19
N GLU A 264 0.99 19.75 5.76
CA GLU A 264 0.19 20.97 5.62
C GLU A 264 0.11 21.44 4.16
N VAL A 265 1.23 21.34 3.43
CA VAL A 265 1.27 21.71 2.01
C VAL A 265 0.40 20.77 1.15
N VAL A 266 0.49 19.46 1.39
CA VAL A 266 -0.33 18.47 0.68
C VAL A 266 -1.82 18.67 0.98
N GLU A 267 -2.16 18.90 2.25
CA GLU A 267 -3.53 19.18 2.67
C GLU A 267 -4.09 20.43 1.98
N GLY A 268 -3.35 21.55 2.02
CA GLY A 268 -3.76 22.79 1.37
C GLY A 268 -3.92 22.63 -0.15
N ALA A 269 -2.99 21.90 -0.80
CA ALA A 269 -3.05 21.67 -2.24
C ALA A 269 -4.28 20.85 -2.64
N VAL A 270 -4.55 19.73 -1.96
CA VAL A 270 -5.70 18.85 -2.26
C VAL A 270 -7.03 19.56 -1.94
N ALA A 271 -7.08 20.31 -0.83
CA ALA A 271 -8.24 21.11 -0.46
C ALA A 271 -8.55 22.20 -1.51
N SER A 272 -7.53 22.85 -2.07
CA SER A 272 -7.70 23.86 -3.13
C SER A 272 -8.32 23.31 -4.41
N LEU A 273 -8.15 22.01 -4.67
CA LEU A 273 -8.75 21.28 -5.79
C LEU A 273 -10.14 20.71 -5.46
N GLY A 274 -10.68 21.01 -4.28
CA GLY A 274 -12.04 20.65 -3.88
C GLY A 274 -12.20 19.27 -3.25
N VAL A 275 -11.09 18.65 -2.79
CA VAL A 275 -11.13 17.37 -2.10
C VAL A 275 -10.77 17.58 -0.63
N LYS A 276 -11.67 17.17 0.27
CA LYS A 276 -11.41 17.18 1.72
C LYS A 276 -10.99 15.78 2.12
N ALA A 277 -9.69 15.59 2.34
CA ALA A 277 -9.13 14.33 2.82
C ALA A 277 -8.34 14.59 4.10
N ARG A 278 -8.37 13.63 5.03
CA ARG A 278 -7.47 13.65 6.18
C ARG A 278 -6.04 13.48 5.68
N VAL A 279 -5.14 14.39 6.07
CA VAL A 279 -3.71 14.25 5.80
C VAL A 279 -2.96 14.03 7.11
N ARG A 280 -2.04 13.07 7.13
CA ARG A 280 -1.17 12.82 8.30
C ARG A 280 0.23 12.40 7.90
N GLU A 281 1.16 12.46 8.85
CA GLU A 281 2.46 11.81 8.70
C GLU A 281 2.36 10.28 8.83
N SER A 282 3.31 9.59 8.19
CA SER A 282 3.50 8.15 8.32
C SER A 282 3.75 7.74 9.76
N SER A 283 3.14 6.63 10.18
CA SER A 283 3.39 6.05 11.51
C SER A 283 4.83 5.56 11.66
N LEU A 284 5.52 5.28 10.54
CA LEU A 284 6.92 4.84 10.51
C LEU A 284 7.91 5.95 10.89
N LYS A 285 7.47 7.21 10.95
CA LYS A 285 8.29 8.34 11.43
C LYS A 285 8.38 8.37 12.96
N ARG A 286 7.48 7.67 13.66
CA ARG A 286 7.41 7.66 15.12
C ARG A 286 8.68 7.04 15.73
N ARG A 287 9.26 7.73 16.71
CA ARG A 287 10.36 7.20 17.53
C ARG A 287 9.86 6.27 18.63
N PRO A 288 10.62 5.22 18.99
CA PRO A 288 10.25 4.34 20.08
C PRO A 288 10.23 5.11 21.42
N LEU A 289 9.31 4.73 22.30
CA LEU A 289 9.22 5.34 23.64
C LEU A 289 10.53 5.18 24.43
N SER A 290 11.33 4.14 24.17
CA SER A 290 12.64 3.93 24.81
C SER A 290 13.68 5.00 24.46
N GLU A 291 13.53 5.68 23.32
CA GLU A 291 14.35 6.85 22.96
C GLU A 291 13.76 8.16 23.51
N MET A 292 12.52 8.13 24.02
CA MET A 292 11.95 9.25 24.74
C MET A 292 12.51 9.20 26.17
N ALA A 293 13.38 10.15 26.51
CA ALA A 293 14.01 10.19 27.83
C ALA A 293 12.95 10.29 28.93
N TYR A 294 12.87 9.26 29.78
CA TYR A 294 12.12 9.29 31.03
C TYR A 294 13.12 9.46 32.18
N ALA A 295 13.19 10.65 32.78
CA ALA A 295 13.93 10.82 34.03
C ALA A 295 13.02 10.42 35.20
N THR A 296 13.43 9.40 35.95
CA THR A 296 12.83 9.04 37.24
C THR A 296 13.83 9.35 38.33
N VAL A 297 13.59 10.39 39.13
CA VAL A 297 14.35 10.65 40.36
C VAL A 297 13.35 10.92 41.48
N ARG A 298 13.59 10.38 42.69
CA ARG A 298 12.72 10.62 43.85
C ARG A 298 13.24 11.83 44.63
N GLY A 299 12.51 12.93 44.60
CA GLY A 299 12.78 14.16 45.36
C GLY A 299 11.48 14.92 45.69
N PRO A 300 11.51 15.90 46.61
CA PRO A 300 10.32 16.64 47.06
C PRO A 300 9.80 17.70 46.06
N GLU A 301 10.51 17.92 44.95
CA GLU A 301 10.18 18.92 43.94
C GLU A 301 10.42 18.35 42.52
N ALA A 302 9.51 18.66 41.60
CA ALA A 302 9.62 18.30 40.20
C ALA A 302 9.99 19.54 39.39
N TYR A 303 11.06 19.44 38.62
CA TYR A 303 11.50 20.46 37.67
C TYR A 303 11.17 19.96 36.27
N PHE A 304 10.62 20.82 35.42
CA PHE A 304 10.33 20.49 34.03
C PHE A 304 11.25 21.29 33.14
N ALA A 305 11.96 20.62 32.24
CA ALA A 305 12.72 21.26 31.19
C ALA A 305 11.94 21.16 29.88
N PHE A 306 11.64 22.29 29.26
CA PHE A 306 11.02 22.37 27.95
C PHE A 306 12.08 22.82 26.95
N MET A 307 12.25 22.08 25.85
CA MET A 307 13.01 22.60 24.71
C MET A 307 12.17 23.65 24.00
N SER A 308 12.75 24.78 23.62
CA SER A 308 12.03 25.75 22.79
C SER A 308 11.98 25.24 21.33
N GLY A 309 10.78 24.93 20.84
CA GLY A 309 10.54 24.43 19.48
C GLY A 309 9.20 23.72 19.33
N ASP A 310 8.74 23.53 18.08
CA ASP A 310 7.38 23.07 17.74
C ASP A 310 7.07 21.60 18.12
N ALA A 311 8.03 20.89 18.71
CA ALA A 311 7.85 19.58 19.33
C ALA A 311 8.40 19.55 20.77
N ALA A 312 8.06 20.55 21.58
CA ALA A 312 8.45 20.62 22.99
C ALA A 312 7.83 19.47 23.79
N VAL A 313 8.53 18.33 23.87
CA VAL A 313 8.19 17.27 24.82
C VAL A 313 8.71 17.71 26.20
N PRO A 314 7.84 17.87 27.21
CA PRO A 314 8.29 18.19 28.57
C PRO A 314 9.20 17.07 29.10
N LEU A 315 10.46 17.39 29.39
CA LEU A 315 11.33 16.53 30.16
C LEU A 315 11.05 16.76 31.64
N ARG A 316 10.66 15.71 32.35
CA ARG A 316 10.48 15.75 33.82
C ARG A 316 11.81 15.42 34.48
N ILE A 317 12.36 16.37 35.23
CA ILE A 317 13.57 16.22 36.01
C ILE A 317 13.22 16.43 37.48
N TRP A 318 13.26 15.39 38.29
CA TRP A 318 13.12 15.57 39.74
C TRP A 318 14.47 15.94 40.34
N ALA A 319 14.54 17.10 40.97
CA ALA A 319 15.77 17.63 41.56
C ALA A 319 15.48 18.28 42.91
N ARG A 320 16.50 18.46 43.73
CA ARG A 320 16.41 19.18 45.02
C ARG A 320 16.63 20.68 44.87
N SER A 321 17.03 21.14 43.69
CA SER A 321 17.21 22.54 43.34
C SER A 321 17.23 22.73 41.82
N ARG A 322 16.91 23.95 41.36
CA ARG A 322 17.03 24.33 39.94
C ARG A 322 18.43 24.12 39.39
N ALA A 323 19.47 24.46 40.16
CA ALA A 323 20.86 24.28 39.75
C ALA A 323 21.20 22.80 39.50
N GLN A 324 20.65 21.90 40.32
CA GLN A 324 20.78 20.46 40.10
C GLN A 324 20.01 20.02 38.85
N ALA A 325 18.79 20.54 38.63
CA ALA A 325 18.02 20.23 37.42
C ALA A 325 18.74 20.68 36.14
N GLU A 326 19.30 21.89 36.14
CA GLU A 326 20.09 22.43 35.03
C GLU A 326 21.41 21.68 34.82
N GLN A 327 22.06 21.24 35.90
CA GLN A 327 23.27 20.41 35.81
C GLN A 327 22.96 19.07 35.16
N VAL A 328 21.94 18.35 35.65
CA VAL A 328 21.47 17.09 35.07
C VAL A 328 21.08 17.29 33.60
N ALA A 329 20.42 18.40 33.28
CA ALA A 329 20.04 18.71 31.91
C ALA A 329 21.24 18.95 30.97
N ARG A 330 22.25 19.66 31.45
CA ARG A 330 23.50 19.90 30.72
C ARG A 330 24.30 18.61 30.55
N GLU A 331 24.47 17.83 31.61
CA GLU A 331 25.31 16.63 31.62
C GLU A 331 24.72 15.51 30.76
N HIS A 332 23.39 15.29 30.82
CA HIS A 332 22.76 14.16 30.12
C HIS A 332 22.18 14.50 28.75
N TRP A 333 21.75 15.76 28.52
CA TRP A 333 21.10 16.16 27.27
C TRP A 333 21.76 17.34 26.57
N GLY A 334 22.85 17.90 27.12
CA GLY A 334 23.51 19.08 26.55
C GLY A 334 22.63 20.35 26.60
N LEU A 335 21.55 20.33 27.38
CA LEU A 335 20.59 21.43 27.49
C LEU A 335 21.06 22.41 28.55
N ASP A 336 21.38 23.63 28.14
CA ASP A 336 21.65 24.73 29.05
C ASP A 336 20.45 25.69 29.18
N SER A 337 20.56 26.65 30.09
CA SER A 337 19.52 27.66 30.35
C SER A 337 19.25 28.62 29.19
N SER A 338 20.04 28.57 28.11
CA SER A 338 19.80 29.33 26.88
C SER A 338 19.00 28.53 25.84
N SER A 339 19.01 27.20 25.95
CA SER A 339 18.35 26.25 25.02
C SER A 339 17.08 25.60 25.58
N ALA A 340 16.85 25.71 26.90
CA ALA A 340 15.70 25.12 27.58
C ALA A 340 15.14 26.05 28.66
N GLU A 341 13.81 26.04 28.78
CA GLU A 341 13.10 26.72 29.86
C GLU A 341 12.85 25.74 31.02
N PHE A 342 13.20 26.16 32.24
CA PHE A 342 13.03 25.36 33.45
C PHE A 342 11.90 25.90 34.31
N VAL A 343 10.83 25.11 34.46
CA VAL A 343 9.67 25.43 35.29
C VAL A 343 9.66 24.55 36.53
N VAL A 344 9.43 25.15 37.70
CA VAL A 344 9.45 24.45 39.00
C VAL A 344 8.02 24.20 39.47
N TRP A 345 7.72 22.96 39.88
CA TRP A 345 6.44 22.58 40.47
C TRP A 345 6.68 21.88 41.81
N LYS A 346 5.82 22.17 42.81
CA LYS A 346 5.88 21.45 44.09
C LYS A 346 5.25 20.07 43.92
N GLN A 347 5.78 19.06 44.63
CA GLN A 347 5.32 17.66 44.48
C GLN A 347 3.81 17.50 44.68
N ALA A 348 3.19 18.26 45.59
CA ALA A 348 1.74 18.22 45.85
C ALA A 348 0.90 18.67 44.65
N GLU A 349 1.43 19.51 43.75
CA GLU A 349 0.76 19.99 42.54
C GLU A 349 0.85 18.96 41.40
N CYS A 350 1.86 18.08 41.43
CA CYS A 350 2.08 17.05 40.40
C CYS A 350 1.26 15.77 40.61
N GLU A 351 0.87 15.45 41.86
CA GLU A 351 0.15 14.21 42.19
C GLU A 351 -1.38 14.31 42.01
N ALA A 352 -1.94 15.52 41.89
CA ALA A 352 -3.38 15.77 41.90
C ALA A 352 -4.09 15.72 40.53
N GLY A 353 -3.38 15.52 39.41
CA GLY A 353 -3.98 15.38 38.07
C GLY A 353 -4.74 16.60 37.53
N HIS A 354 -4.81 17.71 38.26
CA HIS A 354 -5.40 18.98 37.83
C HIS A 354 -4.28 19.90 37.32
N ALA A 355 -4.07 19.89 36.01
CA ALA A 355 -3.31 20.93 35.33
C ALA A 355 -4.18 22.20 35.23
N GLU A 356 -4.25 22.99 36.30
CA GLU A 356 -4.51 24.42 36.13
C GLU A 356 -3.17 25.11 35.80
N GLN A 357 -3.19 25.90 34.72
CA GLN A 357 -2.02 26.57 34.16
C GLN A 357 -1.28 27.41 35.22
N PRO A 358 0.07 27.39 35.24
CA PRO A 358 0.82 28.39 35.98
C PRO A 358 0.60 29.77 35.35
N SER A 359 0.53 30.79 36.21
CA SER A 359 0.07 32.15 35.94
C SER A 359 0.99 33.03 35.08
N GLU A 360 2.07 32.51 34.51
CA GLU A 360 2.96 33.26 33.63
C GLU A 360 3.41 32.37 32.46
N TYR A 361 2.88 32.67 31.27
CA TYR A 361 3.32 32.12 29.99
C TYR A 361 4.13 33.22 29.28
N VAL A 362 5.37 32.94 28.88
CA VAL A 362 6.12 33.79 27.93
C VAL A 362 6.58 32.92 26.78
N ARG A 363 6.02 33.17 25.59
CA ARG A 363 6.35 32.47 24.34
C ARG A 363 7.46 33.23 23.62
N VAL A 364 8.60 32.62 23.37
CA VAL A 364 9.66 33.18 22.51
C VAL A 364 10.25 32.09 21.60
N SER A 365 10.53 32.47 20.36
CA SER A 365 10.86 31.65 19.19
C SER A 365 12.36 31.45 18.93
N ASN A 366 12.65 30.33 18.22
CA ASN A 366 13.85 29.96 17.44
C ASN A 366 15.09 29.43 18.17
N CYS A 367 15.49 28.16 17.92
CA CYS A 367 16.70 27.78 17.14
C CYS A 367 17.07 26.27 17.22
N VAL A 368 17.32 25.70 16.03
CA VAL A 368 18.35 24.74 15.54
C VAL A 368 18.65 23.41 16.28
N GLU A 369 18.48 22.34 15.49
CA GLU A 369 18.88 20.94 15.68
C GLU A 369 20.34 20.74 16.13
N ASN A 370 20.55 19.84 17.10
CA ASN A 370 21.74 18.97 17.10
C ASN A 370 21.43 17.61 17.77
N GLY A 371 21.94 16.56 17.13
CA GLY A 371 21.59 15.16 17.38
C GLY A 371 21.86 14.65 18.79
N MET A 372 20.86 13.98 19.37
CA MET A 372 20.97 13.26 20.64
C MET A 372 21.55 11.85 20.43
N LYS A 373 22.56 11.49 21.23
CA LYS A 373 23.02 10.11 21.43
C LYS A 373 22.14 9.44 22.49
N ALA A 374 21.74 8.20 22.24
CA ALA A 374 21.12 7.33 23.24
C ALA A 374 22.16 6.92 24.31
N LEU A 375 21.76 6.91 25.58
CA LEU A 375 22.57 6.37 26.69
C LEU A 375 21.96 5.08 27.23
N ASP A 376 22.86 4.17 27.60
CA ASP A 376 22.62 2.85 28.17
C ASP A 376 22.30 3.00 29.68
N PRO A 377 21.10 2.59 30.13
CA PRO A 377 20.64 2.82 31.49
C PRO A 377 21.44 2.11 32.60
N GLU A 378 22.39 1.22 32.28
CA GLU A 378 23.15 0.48 33.28
C GLU A 378 24.57 1.01 33.56
N ARG A 379 25.09 1.99 32.80
CA ARG A 379 26.49 2.43 32.94
C ARG A 379 26.74 3.74 33.70
N ASP A 380 25.75 4.63 33.78
CA ASP A 380 25.96 5.98 34.33
C ASP A 380 25.31 6.20 35.71
N LEU A 381 25.02 5.12 36.44
CA LEU A 381 24.58 5.18 37.84
C LEU A 381 25.79 5.20 38.77
N TYR A 382 26.47 6.34 38.92
CA TYR A 382 27.14 6.73 40.17
C TYR A 382 27.32 8.24 40.31
#